data_AF-A0A9N9CMG8-F1
#
_entry.id   AF-A0A9N9CMG8-F1
#
_cell.length_a   1.000
_cell.length_b   1.000
_cell.length_c   1.000
_cell.angle_alpha   90.00
_cell.angle_beta   90.00
_cell.angle_gamma   90.00
#
_symmetry.space_group_name_H-M   'P 1'
#
loop_
_entity.id
_entity.type
_entity.pdbx_description
1 polymer ?
#
loop_
_entity_poly.entity_id
_entity_poly.type
_entity_poly.pdbx_seq_one_letter_code
_entity_poly.pdbx_strand_id
1 'polypeptide(L)'
;MKEIGEEVSNFLMNRTITWKSQTRSFQYYIIEEGFYPPYLAYTRMPNHYPIPDNYIVETTYGKNMKTVTCSINYYNEKPLYEIKFGHECVYSDLSPTAVA
;
A
#
# COMPACT_ATOMS: atom_id res chain seq x y z
N MET A 1 21.94 0.77 -5.59
CA MET A 1 21.77 -0.41 -4.72
C MET A 1 20.31 -0.49 -4.32
N LYS A 2 19.68 -1.66 -4.42
CA LYS A 2 18.33 -1.87 -3.87
C LYS A 2 18.49 -1.89 -2.35
N GLU A 3 17.88 -0.93 -1.67
CA GLU A 3 17.92 -0.89 -0.22
C GLU A 3 17.13 -2.08 0.33
N ILE A 4 17.78 -2.89 1.17
CA ILE A 4 17.15 -4.04 1.81
C ILE A 4 16.52 -3.53 3.10
N GLY A 5 15.23 -3.80 3.26
CA GLY A 5 14.52 -3.55 4.49
C GLY A 5 13.46 -4.62 4.71
N GLU A 6 12.95 -4.68 5.92
CA GLU A 6 12.05 -5.71 6.40
C GLU A 6 10.90 -5.10 7.18
N GLU A 7 9.79 -5.84 7.21
CA GLU A 7 8.69 -5.55 8.11
C GLU A 7 9.05 -5.96 9.53
N VAL A 8 8.85 -5.08 10.50
CA VAL A 8 9.11 -5.30 11.94
C VAL A 8 7.84 -5.22 12.80
N SER A 9 6.67 -5.23 12.17
CA SER A 9 5.36 -5.22 12.82
C SER A 9 4.85 -6.61 13.16
N ASN A 10 3.95 -6.67 14.14
CA ASN A 10 3.13 -7.84 14.40
C ASN A 10 1.69 -7.54 13.98
N PHE A 11 1.39 -7.79 12.70
CA PHE A 11 0.11 -7.48 12.10
C PHE A 11 -1.08 -8.13 12.83
N LEU A 12 -0.91 -9.35 13.35
CA LEU A 12 -1.98 -10.07 14.06
C LEU A 12 -2.39 -9.39 15.38
N MET A 13 -1.52 -8.57 15.97
CA MET A 13 -1.80 -7.81 17.20
C MET A 13 -2.11 -6.35 16.93
N ASN A 14 -1.56 -5.76 15.88
CA ASN A 14 -1.70 -4.36 15.56
C ASN A 14 -1.77 -4.15 14.04
N ARG A 15 -2.79 -3.45 13.58
CA ARG A 15 -2.98 -3.07 12.17
C ARG A 15 -1.97 -2.06 11.63
N THR A 16 -1.10 -1.55 12.50
CA THR A 16 0.02 -0.69 12.11
C THR A 16 1.17 -1.52 11.59
N ILE A 17 1.46 -1.38 10.31
CA ILE A 17 2.64 -1.97 9.68
C ILE A 17 3.80 -1.00 9.77
N THR A 18 4.97 -1.52 10.12
CA THR A 18 6.21 -0.75 10.15
C THR A 18 7.26 -1.49 9.33
N TRP A 19 7.69 -0.87 8.25
CA TRP A 19 8.80 -1.34 7.43
C TRP A 19 10.04 -0.48 7.70
N LYS A 20 11.19 -1.11 7.88
CA LYS A 20 12.46 -0.42 8.15
C LYS A 20 13.57 -0.92 7.25
N SER A 21 14.43 0.00 6.84
CA SER A 21 15.72 -0.25 6.23
C SER A 21 16.82 0.48 6.99
N GLN A 22 18.06 0.39 6.50
CA GLN A 22 19.20 1.09 7.11
C GLN A 22 19.02 2.61 7.14
N THR A 23 18.32 3.20 6.16
CA THR A 23 18.19 4.66 6.05
C THR A 23 16.76 5.18 6.13
N ARG A 24 15.75 4.31 6.09
CA ARG A 24 14.33 4.71 6.01
C ARG A 24 13.46 3.89 6.94
N SER A 25 12.33 4.49 7.32
CA SER A 25 11.23 3.81 7.99
C SER A 25 9.95 4.29 7.35
N PHE A 26 9.06 3.36 7.04
CA PHE A 26 7.70 3.64 6.59
C PHE A 26 6.73 3.02 7.57
N GLN A 27 5.68 3.76 7.89
CA GLN A 27 4.62 3.29 8.75
C GLN A 27 3.29 3.59 8.08
N TYR A 28 2.39 2.62 8.09
CA TYR A 28 1.01 2.80 7.67
C TYR A 28 0.08 2.00 8.56
N TYR A 29 -1.15 2.45 8.66
CA TYR A 29 -2.22 1.81 9.40
C TYR A 29 -3.19 1.17 8.42
N ILE A 30 -3.49 -0.11 8.60
CA ILE A 30 -4.46 -0.83 7.78
C ILE A 30 -5.86 -0.50 8.29
N ILE A 31 -6.65 0.21 7.48
CA ILE A 31 -8.06 0.48 7.75
C ILE A 31 -8.88 -0.74 7.33
N GLU A 32 -8.69 -1.20 6.09
CA GLU A 32 -9.34 -2.38 5.53
C GLU A 32 -8.31 -3.32 4.90
N GLU A 33 -8.38 -4.60 5.27
CA GLU A 33 -7.48 -5.65 4.78
C GLU A 33 -7.84 -6.12 3.37
N GLY A 34 -9.07 -5.83 2.94
CA GLY A 34 -9.59 -6.30 1.66
C GLY A 34 -9.83 -7.81 1.62
N PHE A 35 -9.96 -8.33 0.40
CA PHE A 35 -10.06 -9.76 0.13
C PHE A 35 -9.32 -10.12 -1.15
N TYR A 36 -9.00 -11.40 -1.33
CA TYR A 36 -8.33 -11.89 -2.53
C TYR A 36 -9.38 -12.36 -3.56
N PRO A 37 -9.57 -11.64 -4.68
CA PRO A 37 -10.55 -12.03 -5.68
C PRO A 37 -10.09 -13.28 -6.46
N PRO A 38 -11.00 -13.98 -7.18
CA PRO A 38 -10.62 -15.13 -8.02
C PRO A 38 -9.59 -14.79 -9.13
N TYR A 39 -9.58 -13.55 -9.60
CA TYR A 39 -8.68 -13.02 -10.63
C TYR A 39 -7.45 -12.32 -10.01
N LEU A 40 -6.54 -13.09 -9.41
CA LEU A 40 -5.42 -12.51 -8.67
C LEU A 40 -4.41 -11.79 -9.57
N ALA A 41 -4.16 -10.52 -9.26
CA ALA A 41 -2.93 -9.84 -9.64
C ALA A 41 -1.85 -10.07 -8.57
N TYR A 42 -0.58 -9.96 -8.97
CA TYR A 42 0.55 -10.23 -8.09
C TYR A 42 1.57 -9.09 -8.12
N THR A 43 2.19 -8.84 -6.98
CA THR A 43 3.34 -7.94 -6.87
C THR A 43 4.52 -8.47 -7.69
N ARG A 44 5.46 -7.58 -8.02
CA ARG A 44 6.67 -7.96 -8.75
C ARG A 44 7.53 -8.93 -7.92
N MET A 45 8.30 -9.77 -8.61
CA MET A 45 9.34 -10.59 -8.01
C MET A 45 10.33 -9.73 -7.19
N PRO A 46 10.97 -10.29 -6.14
CA PRO A 46 11.05 -11.72 -5.82
C PRO A 46 9.87 -12.29 -5.04
N ASN A 47 9.13 -11.45 -4.31
CA ASN A 47 8.16 -11.95 -3.34
C ASN A 47 6.86 -12.47 -3.99
N HIS A 48 6.39 -11.80 -5.05
CA HIS A 48 5.22 -12.24 -5.83
C HIS A 48 3.96 -12.50 -4.99
N TYR A 49 3.66 -11.62 -4.04
CA TYR A 49 2.46 -11.69 -3.21
C TYR A 49 1.19 -11.34 -3.99
N PRO A 50 0.06 -12.00 -3.70
CA PRO A 50 -1.24 -11.65 -4.27
C PRO A 50 -1.66 -10.25 -3.82
N ILE A 51 -2.36 -9.54 -4.69
CA ILE A 51 -2.84 -8.17 -4.43
C ILE A 51 -4.31 -8.23 -4.00
N PRO A 52 -4.66 -7.73 -2.81
CA PRO A 52 -6.05 -7.70 -2.33
C PRO A 52 -6.88 -6.64 -3.07
N ASP A 53 -8.18 -6.90 -3.16
CA ASP A 53 -9.23 -5.95 -3.53
C ASP A 53 -9.81 -5.28 -2.28
N ASN A 54 -10.26 -4.03 -2.39
CA ASN A 54 -10.75 -3.19 -1.28
C ASN A 54 -9.75 -3.06 -0.12
N TYR A 55 -8.45 -3.00 -0.43
CA TYR A 55 -7.42 -2.77 0.57
C TYR A 55 -7.24 -1.28 0.79
N ILE A 56 -7.34 -0.83 2.04
CA ILE A 56 -7.28 0.60 2.39
C ILE A 56 -6.30 0.78 3.54
N VAL A 57 -5.33 1.67 3.32
CA VAL A 57 -4.34 2.06 4.33
C VAL A 57 -4.27 3.56 4.48
N GLU A 58 -3.87 3.98 5.67
CA GLU A 58 -3.55 5.36 5.97
C GLU A 58 -2.07 5.49 6.31
N THR A 59 -1.44 6.53 5.79
CA THR A 59 -0.07 6.89 6.15
C THR A 59 0.04 8.40 6.29
N THR A 60 1.20 8.87 6.73
CA THR A 60 1.50 10.30 6.83
C THR A 60 2.66 10.64 5.91
N TYR A 61 2.60 11.82 5.29
CA TYR A 61 3.60 12.29 4.36
C TYR A 61 4.05 13.72 4.64
N GLY A 62 5.35 13.96 4.41
CA GLY A 62 5.97 15.27 4.51
C GLY A 62 6.23 15.75 5.95
N LYS A 63 6.89 16.90 6.08
CA LYS A 63 7.28 17.48 7.38
C LYS A 63 6.09 17.81 8.29
N ASN A 64 4.93 18.10 7.69
CA ASN A 64 3.72 18.43 8.41
C ASN A 64 2.86 17.21 8.74
N MET A 65 3.36 15.98 8.52
CA MET A 65 2.69 14.72 8.84
C MET A 65 1.25 14.69 8.29
N LYS A 66 1.07 15.14 7.04
CA LYS A 66 -0.26 15.19 6.44
C LYS A 66 -0.74 13.77 6.16
N THR A 67 -1.97 13.48 6.54
CA THR A 67 -2.60 12.19 6.30
C THR A 67 -2.85 11.97 4.81
N VAL A 68 -2.50 10.77 4.35
CA VAL A 68 -2.72 10.26 3.00
C VAL A 68 -3.44 8.92 3.14
N THR A 69 -4.52 8.73 2.40
CA THR A 69 -5.19 7.43 2.30
C THR A 69 -4.83 6.81 0.96
N CYS A 70 -4.37 5.57 0.98
CA CYS A 70 -4.09 4.79 -0.22
C CYS A 70 -5.06 3.62 -0.28
N SER A 71 -5.58 3.32 -1.46
CA SER A 71 -6.46 2.18 -1.67
C SER A 71 -6.13 1.40 -2.93
N ILE A 72 -6.42 0.10 -2.87
CA ILE A 72 -6.34 -0.81 -4.01
C ILE A 72 -7.74 -1.39 -4.19
N ASN A 73 -8.34 -1.11 -5.34
CA ASN A 73 -9.64 -1.64 -5.74
C ASN A 73 -9.48 -2.38 -7.07
N TYR A 74 -10.32 -3.36 -7.38
CA TYR A 74 -10.31 -4.02 -8.68
C TYR A 74 -11.38 -3.44 -9.60
N TYR A 75 -10.98 -3.11 -10.82
CA TYR A 75 -11.87 -2.71 -11.90
C TYR A 75 -11.50 -3.49 -13.16
N ASN A 76 -12.49 -4.13 -13.79
CA ASN A 76 -12.27 -5.03 -14.94
C ASN A 76 -11.13 -6.05 -14.69
N GLU A 77 -11.21 -6.74 -13.54
CA GLU A 77 -10.27 -7.80 -13.13
C GLU A 77 -8.81 -7.33 -12.94
N LYS A 78 -8.58 -6.01 -12.86
CA LYS A 78 -7.26 -5.42 -12.66
C LYS A 78 -7.22 -4.49 -11.45
N PRO A 79 -6.11 -4.44 -10.71
CA PRO A 79 -5.96 -3.51 -9.61
C PRO A 79 -5.85 -2.06 -10.13
N LEU A 80 -6.65 -1.19 -9.53
CA LEU A 80 -6.62 0.25 -9.62
C LEU A 80 -6.08 0.79 -8.29
N TYR A 81 -4.95 1.49 -8.38
CA TYR A 81 -4.29 2.09 -7.24
C TYR A 81 -4.74 3.54 -7.11
N GLU A 82 -5.15 3.94 -5.92
CA GLU A 82 -5.63 5.30 -5.63
C GLU A 82 -4.88 5.89 -4.45
N ILE A 83 -4.52 7.16 -4.55
CA ILE A 83 -3.98 7.97 -3.44
C ILE A 83 -4.90 9.19 -3.26
N LYS A 84 -5.40 9.37 -2.05
CA LYS A 84 -6.21 10.52 -1.63
C LYS A 84 -5.41 11.39 -0.66
N PHE A 85 -5.39 12.69 -0.93
CA PHE A 85 -4.74 13.68 -0.10
C PHE A 85 -5.59 14.95 -0.02
N GLY A 86 -6.23 15.16 1.14
CA GLY A 86 -7.21 16.22 1.30
C GLY A 86 -8.42 16.02 0.37
N HIS A 87 -8.66 16.99 -0.52
CA HIS A 87 -9.73 16.91 -1.52
C HIS A 87 -9.26 16.41 -2.88
N GLU A 88 -7.97 16.11 -3.03
CA GLU A 88 -7.38 15.63 -4.28
C GLU A 88 -7.27 14.10 -4.27
N CYS A 89 -7.51 13.50 -5.43
CA CYS A 89 -7.31 12.08 -5.66
C CYS A 89 -6.57 11.86 -6.98
N VAL A 90 -5.65 10.91 -6.96
CA VAL A 90 -4.92 10.43 -8.14
C VAL A 90 -5.05 8.92 -8.23
N TYR A 91 -5.09 8.40 -9.45
CA TYR A 91 -5.28 6.98 -9.70
C TYR A 91 -4.35 6.47 -10.80
N SER A 92 -4.00 5.18 -10.74
CA SER A 92 -3.28 4.47 -11.79
C SER A 92 -3.72 3.02 -11.87
N ASP A 93 -3.89 2.50 -13.08
CA ASP A 93 -4.11 1.08 -13.37
C ASP A 93 -2.79 0.34 -13.72
N LEU A 94 -1.66 1.05 -13.72
CA LEU A 94 -0.35 0.51 -14.09
C LEU A 94 0.41 -0.05 -12.88
N SER A 95 0.60 0.77 -11.84
CA SER A 95 1.33 0.37 -10.63
C SER A 95 1.16 1.39 -9.49
N PRO A 96 1.44 0.99 -8.23
CA PRO A 96 1.51 1.92 -7.10
C PRO A 96 2.54 3.04 -7.29
N THR A 97 3.63 2.78 -8.02
CA THR A 97 4.68 3.79 -8.28
C THR A 97 4.28 4.80 -9.35
N ALA A 98 3.31 4.46 -10.21
CA ALA A 98 2.84 5.38 -11.24
C ALA A 98 1.83 6.41 -10.73
N VAL A 99 1.16 6.10 -9.60
CA VAL A 99 0.22 7.01 -8.94
C VAL A 99 0.89 7.92 -7.91
N ALA A 100 2.05 7.53 -7.37
CA ALA A 100 2.82 8.26 -6.35
C ALA A 100 3.89 9.18 -6.96
#